data_AF-A0A0S8J381-F1
#
_entry.id   AF-A0A0S8J381-F1
#
_cell.length_a   1.000
_cell.length_b   1.000
_cell.length_c   1.000
_cell.angle_alpha   90.00
_cell.angle_beta   90.00
_cell.angle_gamma   90.00
#
_symmetry.space_group_name_H-M   'P 1'
#
loop_
_entity.id
_entity.type
_entity.pdbx_description
1 polymer ?
#
loop_
_entity_poly.entity_id
_entity_poly.type
_entity_poly.pdbx_seq_one_letter_code
_entity_poly.pdbx_strand_id
1 'polypeptide(L)' 'MKSKSIIILIISLLFLIIILQNTQVVTLQLFFWKIEMSRIILLILTLLIGAVIGYAVAEIGAGRHKNK' A
#
# COMPACT_ATOMS: atom_id res chain seq x y z
N MET A 1 22.14 -7.26 -25.71
CA MET A 1 21.64 -6.53 -24.52
C MET A 1 22.02 -7.32 -23.27
N LYS A 2 22.60 -6.71 -22.25
CA LYS A 2 22.95 -7.43 -21.01
C LYS A 2 21.66 -8.01 -20.42
N SER A 3 21.63 -9.29 -20.05
CA SER A 3 20.43 -9.99 -19.56
C SER A 3 19.73 -9.24 -18.42
N LYS A 4 20.50 -8.49 -17.62
CA LYS A 4 20.00 -7.59 -16.56
C LYS A 4 19.04 -6.51 -17.08
N SER A 5 19.31 -5.89 -18.24
CA SER A 5 18.43 -4.86 -18.82
C SER A 5 17.11 -5.44 -19.32
N ILE A 6 17.12 -6.65 -19.88
CA ILE A 6 15.90 -7.34 -20.31
C ILE A 6 15.03 -7.68 -19.10
N ILE A 7 15.63 -8.17 -18.02
CA ILE A 7 14.91 -8.46 -16.77
C ILE A 7 14.27 -7.20 -16.21
N ILE A 8 15.01 -6.08 -16.15
CA ILE A 8 14.47 -4.79 -15.65
C ILE A 8 13.33 -4.29 -16.53
N LEU A 9 13.44 -4.43 -17.86
CA LEU A 9 12.38 -4.05 -18.79
C LEU A 9 11.11 -4.88 -18.57
N ILE A 10 11.26 -6.21 -18.45
CA ILE A 10 10.14 -7.12 -18.19
C ILE A 10 9.46 -6.79 -16.86
N ILE A 11 10.24 -6.58 -15.79
CA ILE A 11 9.70 -6.20 -14.47
C ILE A 11 8.95 -4.88 -14.56
N SER A 12 9.51 -3.87 -15.23
CA SER A 12 8.86 -2.56 -15.37
C SER A 12 7.56 -2.65 -16.16
N LEU A 13 7.52 -3.47 -17.21
CA LEU A 13 6.32 -3.68 -18.01
C LEU A 13 5.24 -4.41 -17.20
N LEU A 14 5.60 -5.47 -16.48
CA LEU A 14 4.68 -6.18 -15.59
C LEU A 14 4.13 -5.27 -14.49
N PHE A 15 4.99 -4.44 -13.89
CA PHE A 15 4.58 -3.46 -12.89
C PHE A 15 3.57 -2.46 -13.46
N LEU A 16 3.81 -1.92 -14.65
CA LEU A 16 2.88 -1.01 -15.32
C LEU A 16 1.54 -1.70 -15.63
N ILE A 17 1.58 -2.95 -16.10
CA ILE A 17 0.37 -3.75 -16.35
C ILE A 17 -0.43 -3.94 -15.07
N ILE A 18 0.22 -4.28 -13.95
CA ILE A 18 -0.44 -4.42 -12.65
C ILE A 18 -1.08 -3.08 -12.25
N ILE A 19 -0.39 -1.95 -12.47
CA ILE A 19 -0.96 -0.64 -12.19
C ILE A 19 -2.23 -0.41 -13.01
N LEU A 20 -2.14 -0.55 -14.33
CA LEU A 20 -3.23 -0.28 -15.25
C LEU A 20 -4.43 -1.20 -14.99
N GLN A 21 -4.22 -2.50 -14.74
CA GLN A 21 -5.30 -3.43 -14.43
C GLN A 21 -5.99 -3.13 -13.09
N ASN A 22 -5.27 -2.57 -12.12
CA ASN A 22 -5.81 -2.23 -10.80
C ASN A 22 -6.28 -0.76 -10.69
N THR A 23 -6.47 -0.08 -11.84
CA THR A 23 -7.11 1.25 -11.88
C THR A 23 -8.64 1.18 -11.74
N GLN A 24 -9.23 -0.01 -11.68
CA GLN A 24 -10.66 -0.19 -11.46
C GLN A 24 -11.12 0.63 -10.25
N VAL A 25 -12.13 1.47 -10.48
CA VAL A 25 -12.81 2.23 -9.42
C VAL A 25 -13.58 1.26 -8.53
N VAL A 26 -13.36 1.36 -7.23
CA VAL A 26 -14.07 0.62 -6.19
C VAL A 26 -14.81 1.62 -5.30
N THR A 27 -15.98 1.23 -4.84
CA THR A 27 -16.74 1.99 -3.86
C THR A 27 -16.36 1.51 -2.46
N LEU A 28 -15.64 2.35 -1.73
CA LEU A 28 -15.35 2.16 -0.32
C LEU A 28 -16.57 2.62 0.50
N GLN A 29 -17.15 1.71 1.27
CA GLN A 29 -18.22 2.03 2.22
C GLN A 29 -17.63 2.15 3.63
N LEU A 30 -17.48 3.38 4.12
CA LEU A 30 -16.99 3.67 5.48
C LEU A 30 -18.13 4.17 6.34
N PHE A 31 -18.68 3.31 7.20
CA PHE A 31 -19.86 3.62 8.02
C PHE A 31 -21.01 4.16 7.16
N PHE A 32 -21.26 5.47 7.17
CA PHE A 32 -22.29 6.14 6.38
C PHE A 32 -21.76 6.81 5.10
N TRP A 33 -20.45 6.73 4.84
CA TRP A 33 -19.78 7.41 3.74
C TRP A 33 -19.52 6.45 2.59
N LYS A 34 -19.72 6.94 1.37
CA LYS A 34 -19.40 6.24 0.12
C LYS A 34 -18.35 7.04 -0.61
N ILE A 35 -17.18 6.45 -0.80
CA ILE A 35 -16.04 7.07 -1.48
C ILE A 35 -15.70 6.20 -2.68
N GLU A 36 -15.69 6.80 -3.87
CA GLU A 36 -15.26 6.13 -5.09
C GLU A 36 -13.81 6.49 -5.38
N MET A 37 -12.97 5.46 -5.52
CA MET A 37 -11.54 5.64 -5.74
C MET A 37 -10.96 4.43 -6.45
N SER A 38 -9.80 4.58 -7.09
CA SER A 38 -9.14 3.42 -7.70
C SER A 38 -8.68 2.43 -6.62
N ARG A 39 -8.76 1.12 -6.92
CA ARG A 39 -8.34 0.06 -6.01
C ARG A 39 -6.88 0.23 -5.56
N ILE A 40 -6.00 0.72 -6.44
CA ILE A 40 -4.61 1.00 -6.08
C ILE A 40 -4.46 2.05 -5.00
N ILE A 41 -5.22 3.16 -5.08
CA ILE A 41 -5.14 4.20 -4.06
C ILE A 41 -5.62 3.64 -2.71
N LEU A 42 -6.68 2.81 -2.74
CA LEU A 42 -7.20 2.16 -1.53
C LEU A 42 -6.15 1.25 -0.88
N LEU A 43 -5.45 0.43 -1.67
CA LEU A 43 -4.40 -0.46 -1.16
C LEU A 43 -3.23 0.32 -0.53
N ILE A 44 -2.76 1.37 -1.19
CA ILE A 44 -1.66 2.20 -0.69
C ILE A 44 -2.07 2.91 0.61
N LEU A 45 -3.26 3.52 0.65
CA LEU A 45 -3.75 4.19 1.87
C LEU A 45 -3.91 3.21 3.03
N THR A 46 -4.46 2.02 2.76
CA THR A 46 -4.65 0.99 3.80
C THR A 46 -3.30 0.53 4.37
N LEU A 47 -2.30 0.32 3.51
CA LEU A 47 -0.94 -0.03 3.94
C LEU A 47 -0.32 1.07 4.79
N LEU A 48 -0.40 2.33 4.34
CA LEU A 48 0.16 3.47 5.07
C LEU A 48 -0.50 3.66 6.43
N ILE A 49 -1.84 3.62 6.50
CA ILE A 49 -2.58 3.74 7.75
C ILE A 49 -2.20 2.60 8.70
N GLY A 50 -2.16 1.35 8.21
CA GLY A 50 -1.75 0.20 9.01
C GLY A 50 -0.33 0.31 9.54
N ALA A 51 0.62 0.76 8.71
CA ALA A 51 2.01 0.96 9.11
C ALA A 51 2.15 2.07 10.16
N VAL A 52 1.48 3.20 9.98
CA VAL A 52 1.49 4.32 10.94
C VAL A 52 0.88 3.89 12.28
N ILE A 53 -0.27 3.19 12.25
CA ILE A 53 -0.91 2.67 13.47
C ILE A 53 0.02 1.67 14.15
N GLY A 54 0.59 0.72 13.40
CA GLY A 54 1.50 -0.29 13.94
C GLY A 54 2.74 0.34 14.58
N TYR A 55 3.33 1.35 13.94
CA TYR A 55 4.44 2.11 14.48
C TYR A 55 4.06 2.85 15.77
N ALA A 56 2.91 3.54 15.78
CA ALA A 56 2.44 4.25 16.96
C ALA A 56 2.16 3.30 18.14
N VAL A 57 1.55 2.13 17.88
CA VAL A 57 1.32 1.09 18.88
C VAL A 57 2.65 0.55 19.42
N ALA A 58 3.62 0.29 18.55
CA ALA A 58 4.95 -0.17 18.95
C ALA A 58 5.67 0.86 19.81
N GLU A 59 5.61 2.15 19.46
CA GLU A 59 6.23 3.25 20.23
C GLU A 59 5.61 3.37 21.64
N ILE A 60 4.27 3.36 21.72
CA ILE A 60 3.54 3.41 23.01
C ILE A 60 3.84 2.16 23.86
N GLY A 61 3.97 0.99 23.24
CA GLY A 61 4.30 -0.27 23.90
C GLY A 61 5.77 -0.35 24.35
N ALA A 62 6.70 0.13 23.54
CA ALA A 62 8.14 0.12 23.82
C ALA A 62 8.51 1.06 24.98
N GLY A 63 7.81 2.19 25.12
CA GLY A 63 7.96 3.08 26.27
C GLY A 63 7.67 2.42 27.63
N ARG A 64 6.84 1.36 27.67
CA ARG A 64 6.53 0.62 28.91
C ARG A 64 7.64 -0.34 29.34
N HIS A 65 8.52 -0.78 28.44
CA HIS A 65 9.60 -1.73 28.77
C HIS A 65 10.88 -1.04 29.29
N LYS A 66 11.03 0.28 29.08
CA LYS A 66 12.21 1.03 29.54
C LYS A 66 12.11 1.52 30.98
N ASN A 67 10.92 1.41 31.61
CA ASN A 67 10.63 1.94 32.95
C ASN A 67 10.35 0.83 33.98
N LYS A 68 10.81 -0.39 33.72
CA LYS A 68 10.81 -1.53 34.66
C LYS A 68 12.24 -2.02 34.87
#